data_AF-A0A920MQW5-F1
#
_entry.id   AF-A0A920MQW5-F1
#
_cell.length_a   1.000
_cell.length_b   1.000
_cell.length_c   1.000
_cell.angle_alpha   90.00
_cell.angle_beta   90.00
_cell.angle_gamma   90.00
#
_symmetry.space_group_name_H-M   'P 1'
#
loop_
_entity.id
_entity.type
_entity.pdbx_description
1 polymer ?
#
loop_
_entity_poly.entity_id
_entity_poly.type
_entity_poly.pdbx_seq_one_letter_code
_entity_poly.pdbx_strand_id
1 'polypeptide(L)'
;MKGNDFFSASDAWSYVHRHWHAIVFSPVAITLIIVFFILFATLFALACSIPYLGEFLFAVPYLLYLFGSIFTIYSLIVLFVSFLYTPSIVGVYEEDTMGTVFNSYSITAGNAWRVIVYNILLFPLLVIGMEIFSWFAINGVGFINYIFGCEWFMDATLANMTSYASSLVCPQWMCENYRMY
;
A
#
# COMPACT_ATOMS: atom_id res chain seq x y z
N MET A 1 15.88 -10.36 0.70
CA MET A 1 16.50 -10.99 1.89
C MET A 1 17.52 -12.02 1.44
N LYS A 2 18.81 -11.79 1.75
CA LYS A 2 19.91 -12.69 1.37
C LYS A 2 20.55 -13.24 2.65
N GLY A 3 20.12 -14.44 3.05
CA GLY A 3 20.95 -15.37 3.84
C GLY A 3 20.92 -15.28 5.37
N ASN A 4 19.85 -14.81 5.99
CA ASN A 4 19.68 -14.84 7.44
C ASN A 4 18.21 -15.13 7.80
N ASP A 5 17.93 -16.39 8.15
CA ASP A 5 16.58 -16.94 8.36
C ASP A 5 15.92 -16.50 9.69
N PHE A 6 16.65 -15.78 10.56
CA PHE A 6 16.11 -15.25 11.81
C PHE A 6 16.56 -13.80 12.02
N PHE A 7 15.70 -12.86 11.64
CA PHE A 7 15.82 -11.47 12.05
C PHE A 7 15.29 -11.34 13.48
N SER A 8 16.14 -10.98 14.43
CA SER A 8 15.71 -10.66 15.80
C SER A 8 14.80 -9.43 15.75
N ALA A 9 13.73 -9.41 16.57
CA ALA A 9 12.78 -8.29 16.62
C ALA A 9 13.47 -6.94 16.91
N SER A 10 14.61 -6.94 17.62
CA SER A 10 15.42 -5.72 17.84
C SER A 10 16.13 -5.23 16.58
N ASP A 11 16.58 -6.15 15.73
CA ASP A 11 17.31 -5.83 14.51
C ASP A 11 16.33 -5.33 13.42
N ALA A 12 15.12 -5.87 13.39
CA ALA A 12 14.03 -5.37 12.55
C ALA A 12 13.64 -3.92 12.93
N TRP A 13 13.58 -3.62 14.24
CA TRP A 13 13.29 -2.27 14.73
C TRP A 13 14.38 -1.25 14.34
N SER A 14 15.65 -1.63 14.53
CA SER A 14 16.80 -0.79 14.13
C SER A 14 16.84 -0.58 12.61
N TYR A 15 16.48 -1.60 11.83
CA TYR A 15 16.44 -1.53 10.36
C TYR A 15 15.36 -0.58 9.83
N VAL A 16 14.14 -0.65 10.37
CA VAL A 16 13.02 0.26 10.03
C VAL A 16 13.38 1.70 10.37
N HIS A 17 13.97 1.93 11.54
CA HIS A 17 14.36 3.28 11.96
C HIS A 17 15.51 3.88 11.15
N ARG A 18 16.26 3.06 10.42
CA ARG A 18 17.35 3.51 9.54
C ARG A 18 16.89 3.77 8.09
N HIS A 19 15.90 3.02 7.60
CA HIS A 19 15.45 3.10 6.19
C HIS A 19 14.10 3.81 5.97
N TRP A 20 13.46 4.35 7.02
CA TRP A 20 12.22 5.12 6.89
C TRP A 20 12.32 6.32 5.92
N HIS A 21 13.51 6.91 5.81
CA HIS A 21 13.77 7.99 4.86
C HIS A 21 13.51 7.50 3.43
N ALA A 22 14.09 6.38 3.00
CA ALA A 22 13.92 5.89 1.63
C ALA A 22 12.44 5.63 1.26
N ILE A 23 11.64 5.16 2.23
CA ILE A 23 10.21 4.86 2.03
C ILE A 23 9.39 6.13 1.75
N VAL A 24 9.71 7.25 2.40
CA VAL A 24 9.01 8.52 2.22
C VAL A 24 9.61 9.34 1.08
N PHE A 25 10.93 9.30 0.90
CA PHE A 25 11.61 10.11 -0.10
C PHE A 25 11.42 9.58 -1.54
N SER A 26 11.13 8.29 -1.73
CA SER A 26 10.95 7.73 -3.08
C SER A 26 9.67 8.24 -3.78
N PRO A 27 8.47 8.21 -3.16
CA PRO A 27 7.27 8.83 -3.75
C PRO A 27 7.41 10.35 -3.91
N VAL A 28 8.09 11.02 -2.96
CA VAL A 28 8.36 12.46 -3.02
C VAL A 28 9.25 12.80 -4.22
N ALA A 29 10.29 12.01 -4.49
CA ALA A 29 11.16 12.20 -5.64
C ALA A 29 10.39 12.06 -6.97
N ILE A 30 9.53 11.05 -7.11
CA ILE A 30 8.69 10.87 -8.31
C ILE A 30 7.72 12.06 -8.48
N THR A 31 7.12 12.52 -7.38
CA THR A 31 6.25 13.71 -7.38
C THR A 31 7.02 14.95 -7.85
N LEU A 32 8.24 15.15 -7.35
CA LEU A 32 9.09 16.28 -7.73
C LEU A 32 9.44 16.25 -9.22
N ILE A 33 9.71 15.07 -9.79
CA ILE A 33 9.92 14.90 -11.24
C ILE A 33 8.68 15.35 -12.02
N ILE A 34 7.47 14.95 -11.62
CA ILE A 34 6.23 15.34 -12.29
C ILE A 34 6.02 16.86 -12.23
N VAL A 35 6.20 17.45 -11.05
CA VAL A 35 6.07 18.91 -10.86
C VAL A 35 7.07 19.66 -11.73
N PHE A 36 8.30 19.17 -11.81
CA PHE A 36 9.34 19.74 -12.66
C PHE A 36 8.92 19.72 -14.14
N PHE A 37 8.43 18.58 -14.65
CA PHE A 37 7.99 18.48 -16.04
C PHE A 37 6.79 19.39 -16.36
N ILE A 38 5.82 19.51 -15.45
CA ILE A 38 4.69 20.43 -15.60
C ILE A 38 5.19 21.88 -15.63
N LEU A 39 6.13 22.24 -14.76
CA LEU A 39 6.72 23.59 -14.72
C LEU A 39 7.39 23.91 -16.07
N PHE A 40 8.23 23.03 -16.61
CA PHE A 40 8.83 23.25 -17.93
C PHE A 40 7.78 23.35 -19.04
N ALA A 41 6.76 22.48 -19.03
CA ALA A 41 5.67 22.55 -20.01
C ALA A 41 4.96 23.90 -19.97
N THR A 42 4.70 24.45 -18.77
CA THR A 42 4.10 25.79 -18.63
C THR A 42 5.01 26.91 -19.13
N LEU A 43 6.32 26.85 -18.88
CA LEU A 43 7.28 27.83 -19.41
C LEU A 43 7.35 27.80 -20.94
N PHE A 44 7.37 26.61 -21.54
CA PHE A 44 7.36 26.46 -22.99
C PHE A 44 6.03 26.90 -23.61
N ALA A 45 4.90 26.62 -22.96
CA ALA A 45 3.59 27.11 -23.41
C ALA A 45 3.52 28.64 -23.39
N LEU A 46 4.05 29.27 -22.34
CA LEU A 46 4.20 30.74 -22.26
C LEU A 46 5.09 31.28 -23.39
N ALA A 47 6.21 30.63 -23.68
CA ALA A 47 7.11 31.02 -24.76
C ALA A 47 6.44 30.90 -26.16
N CYS A 48 5.57 29.91 -26.36
CA CYS A 48 4.79 29.75 -27.58
C CYS A 48 3.70 30.82 -27.75
N SER A 49 3.35 31.58 -26.70
CA SER A 49 2.35 32.64 -26.77
C SER A 49 2.84 33.91 -27.49
N ILE A 50 4.10 33.98 -27.93
CA ILE A 50 4.67 35.12 -28.65
C ILE A 50 4.17 35.12 -30.11
N PRO A 51 3.54 36.20 -30.61
CA PRO A 51 3.07 36.28 -31.99
C PRO A 51 4.25 36.13 -33.00
N TYR A 52 3.99 35.44 -34.12
CA TYR A 52 4.94 35.07 -35.19
C TYR A 52 6.03 34.05 -34.84
N LEU A 53 6.65 34.10 -33.66
CA LEU A 53 7.65 33.08 -33.26
C LEU A 53 7.02 31.81 -32.68
N GLY A 54 5.80 31.89 -32.13
CA GLY A 54 5.14 30.79 -31.44
C GLY A 54 4.92 29.54 -32.30
N GLU A 55 4.45 29.70 -33.54
CA GLU A 55 4.19 28.57 -34.44
C GLU A 55 5.47 27.81 -34.81
N PHE A 56 6.58 28.53 -35.04
CA PHE A 56 7.87 27.92 -35.35
C PHE A 56 8.48 27.25 -34.11
N LEU A 57 8.38 27.90 -32.95
CA LEU A 57 8.86 27.39 -31.66
C LEU A 57 8.08 26.16 -31.18
N PHE A 58 6.82 26.01 -31.59
CA PHE A 58 6.01 24.83 -31.31
C PHE A 58 6.29 23.68 -32.27
N ALA A 59 6.39 23.98 -33.58
CA ALA A 59 6.53 22.96 -34.62
C ALA A 59 7.87 22.21 -34.56
N VAL A 60 8.98 22.91 -34.31
CA VAL A 60 10.33 22.30 -34.33
C VAL A 60 10.53 21.26 -33.20
N PRO A 61 10.24 21.57 -31.92
CA PRO A 61 10.37 20.62 -30.81
C PRO A 61 9.09 19.80 -30.55
N TYR A 62 8.11 19.77 -31.46
CA TYR A 62 6.84 19.07 -31.25
C TYR A 62 7.01 17.61 -30.78
N LEU A 63 7.96 16.89 -31.38
CA LEU A 63 8.27 15.50 -31.02
C LEU A 63 8.78 15.38 -29.58
N LEU A 64 9.53 16.37 -29.08
CA LEU A 64 9.99 16.42 -27.68
C LEU A 64 8.82 16.67 -26.72
N TYR A 65 7.86 17.53 -27.09
CA TYR A 65 6.65 17.75 -26.28
C TYR A 65 5.79 16.49 -26.19
N LEU A 66 5.67 15.73 -27.28
CA LEU A 66 4.97 14.46 -27.29
C LEU A 66 5.61 13.46 -26.33
N PHE A 67 6.93 13.26 -26.41
CA PHE A 67 7.65 12.36 -25.50
C PHE A 67 7.57 12.83 -24.05
N GLY A 68 7.70 14.14 -23.79
CA GLY A 68 7.56 14.69 -22.45
C GLY A 68 6.16 14.48 -21.86
N SER A 69 5.11 14.61 -22.68
CA SER A 69 3.73 14.36 -22.26
C SER A 69 3.48 12.89 -21.92
N ILE A 70 3.89 11.98 -22.81
CA ILE A 70 3.79 10.52 -22.57
C ILE A 70 4.55 10.14 -21.31
N PHE A 71 5.76 10.67 -21.12
CA PHE A 71 6.56 10.44 -19.92
C PHE A 71 5.84 10.94 -18.66
N THR A 72 5.25 12.14 -18.69
CA THR A 72 4.55 12.70 -17.53
C THR A 72 3.33 11.88 -17.12
N ILE A 73 2.53 11.43 -18.10
CA ILE A 73 1.39 10.52 -17.85
C ILE A 73 1.88 9.20 -17.27
N TYR A 74 2.96 8.66 -17.82
CA TYR A 74 3.55 7.43 -17.31
C TYR A 74 4.07 7.57 -15.87
N SER A 75 4.75 8.68 -15.54
CA SER A 75 5.22 8.97 -14.18
C SER A 75 4.08 9.06 -13.16
N LEU A 76 2.88 9.52 -13.55
CA LEU A 76 1.71 9.50 -12.66
C LEU A 76 1.28 8.08 -12.30
N ILE A 77 1.33 7.15 -13.25
CA ILE A 77 1.03 5.73 -12.99
C ILE A 77 2.11 5.15 -12.07
N VAL A 78 3.38 5.44 -12.34
CA VAL A 78 4.52 5.00 -11.51
C VAL A 78 4.41 5.53 -10.07
N LEU A 79 3.90 6.75 -9.87
CA LEU A 79 3.65 7.32 -8.55
C LEU A 79 2.63 6.50 -7.75
N PHE A 80 1.55 6.05 -8.39
CA PHE A 80 0.57 5.17 -7.73
C PHE A 80 1.18 3.81 -7.36
N VAL A 81 1.96 3.22 -8.27
CA VAL A 81 2.68 1.96 -8.00
C VAL A 81 3.69 2.13 -6.87
N SER A 82 4.38 3.27 -6.80
CA SER A 82 5.34 3.58 -5.74
C SER A 82 4.68 3.56 -4.36
N PHE A 83 3.46 4.07 -4.17
CA PHE A 83 2.80 3.99 -2.87
C PHE A 83 2.60 2.56 -2.36
N LEU A 84 2.37 1.61 -3.26
CA LEU A 84 2.13 0.21 -2.89
C LEU A 84 3.43 -0.58 -2.75
N TYR A 85 4.41 -0.34 -3.63
CA TYR A 85 5.59 -1.19 -3.78
C TYR A 85 6.87 -0.64 -3.15
N THR A 86 6.95 0.67 -2.85
CA THR A 86 8.13 1.27 -2.19
C THR A 86 8.55 0.54 -0.90
N PRO A 87 7.65 0.22 0.05
CA PRO A 87 8.07 -0.48 1.27
C PRO A 87 8.59 -1.90 0.97
N SER A 88 8.02 -2.59 -0.02
CA SER A 88 8.47 -3.92 -0.43
C SER A 88 9.82 -3.89 -1.16
N ILE A 89 10.08 -2.88 -1.99
CA ILE A 89 11.35 -2.73 -2.72
C ILE A 89 12.48 -2.45 -1.73
N VAL A 90 12.29 -1.45 -0.85
CA VAL A 90 13.29 -1.08 0.17
C VAL A 90 13.57 -2.25 1.11
N GLY A 91 12.55 -2.99 1.54
CA GLY A 91 12.71 -4.12 2.45
C GLY A 91 13.34 -5.38 1.83
N VAL A 92 13.32 -5.54 0.51
CA VAL A 92 13.88 -6.73 -0.18
C VAL A 92 15.27 -6.46 -0.74
N TYR A 93 15.46 -5.28 -1.32
CA TYR A 93 16.66 -4.89 -2.07
C TYR A 93 17.62 -4.00 -1.29
N GLU A 94 17.21 -3.47 -0.12
CA GLU A 94 17.99 -2.51 0.68
C GLU A 94 18.53 -1.32 -0.15
N GLU A 95 17.76 -0.91 -1.16
CA GLU A 95 18.19 0.13 -2.09
C GLU A 95 17.94 1.54 -1.54
N ASP A 96 18.86 2.45 -1.85
CA ASP A 96 18.70 3.88 -1.61
C ASP A 96 17.53 4.48 -2.42
N THR A 97 17.13 5.71 -2.08
CA THR A 97 16.01 6.43 -2.71
C THR A 97 16.06 6.40 -4.25
N MET A 98 17.24 6.57 -4.85
CA MET A 98 17.40 6.56 -6.32
C MET A 98 17.15 5.17 -6.93
N GLY A 99 17.70 4.10 -6.32
CA GLY A 99 17.48 2.73 -6.79
C GLY A 99 16.00 2.35 -6.73
N THR A 100 15.35 2.72 -5.62
CA THR A 100 13.92 2.48 -5.41
C THR A 100 13.05 3.17 -6.46
N VAL A 101 13.40 4.40 -6.88
CA VAL A 101 12.71 5.09 -7.98
C VAL A 101 12.89 4.32 -9.30
N PHE A 102 14.12 3.96 -9.67
CA PHE A 102 14.37 3.22 -10.93
C PHE A 102 13.70 1.85 -10.97
N ASN A 103 13.68 1.14 -9.85
CA ASN A 103 12.97 -0.12 -9.73
C ASN A 103 11.44 0.07 -9.83
N SER A 104 10.89 1.14 -9.26
CA SER A 104 9.46 1.47 -9.42
C SER A 104 9.10 1.75 -10.89
N TYR A 105 9.95 2.47 -11.62
CA TYR A 105 9.81 2.68 -13.06
C TYR A 105 9.91 1.36 -13.86
N SER A 106 10.84 0.47 -13.48
CA SER A 106 11.08 -0.80 -14.19
C SER A 106 9.98 -1.83 -13.95
N ILE A 107 9.43 -1.89 -12.74
CA ILE A 107 8.28 -2.74 -12.40
C ILE A 107 7.05 -2.32 -13.21
N THR A 108 6.81 -1.00 -13.29
CA THR A 108 5.68 -0.45 -14.03
C THR A 108 5.83 -0.66 -15.54
N ALA A 109 7.04 -0.56 -16.10
CA ALA A 109 7.26 -0.73 -17.55
C ALA A 109 7.28 -2.20 -17.98
N GLY A 110 8.05 -3.04 -17.29
CA GLY A 110 8.36 -4.39 -17.73
C GLY A 110 7.43 -5.46 -17.18
N ASN A 111 6.74 -5.20 -16.07
CA ASN A 111 6.01 -6.22 -15.32
C ASN A 111 4.61 -5.76 -14.85
N ALA A 112 3.99 -4.77 -15.51
CA ALA A 112 2.65 -4.28 -15.17
C ALA A 112 1.61 -5.41 -15.06
N TRP A 113 1.68 -6.40 -15.96
CA TRP A 113 0.75 -7.53 -15.94
C TRP A 113 0.93 -8.43 -14.71
N ARG A 114 2.17 -8.66 -14.25
CA ARG A 114 2.45 -9.43 -13.04
C ARG A 114 1.90 -8.72 -11.80
N VAL A 115 2.04 -7.40 -11.73
CA VAL A 115 1.47 -6.59 -10.63
C VAL A 115 -0.04 -6.79 -10.52
N ILE A 116 -0.77 -6.75 -11.64
CA ILE A 116 -2.22 -6.95 -11.66
C ILE A 116 -2.59 -8.37 -11.23
N VAL A 117 -1.95 -9.39 -11.82
CA VAL A 117 -2.24 -10.80 -11.51
C VAL A 117 -1.94 -11.12 -10.05
N TYR A 118 -0.84 -10.62 -9.49
CA TYR A 118 -0.50 -10.87 -8.09
C TYR A 118 -1.51 -10.21 -7.14
N ASN A 119 -1.95 -8.98 -7.40
CA ASN A 119 -2.98 -8.37 -6.55
C ASN A 119 -4.31 -9.12 -6.62
N ILE A 120 -4.70 -9.61 -7.80
CA ILE A 120 -5.91 -10.45 -7.96
C ILE A 120 -5.78 -11.77 -7.20
N LEU A 121 -4.60 -12.39 -7.16
CA LEU A 121 -4.36 -13.62 -6.40
C LEU A 121 -4.23 -13.37 -4.89
N LEU A 122 -3.73 -12.21 -4.49
CA LEU A 122 -3.48 -11.87 -3.08
C LEU A 122 -4.80 -11.56 -2.35
N PHE A 123 -5.76 -10.93 -3.02
CA PHE A 123 -7.08 -10.63 -2.45
C PHE A 123 -7.84 -11.85 -1.91
N PRO A 124 -8.04 -12.96 -2.67
CA PRO A 124 -8.72 -14.14 -2.15
C PRO A 124 -7.90 -14.83 -1.05
N LEU A 125 -6.57 -14.81 -1.14
CA LEU A 125 -5.71 -15.38 -0.11
C LEU A 125 -5.85 -14.63 1.22
N LEU A 126 -5.98 -13.30 1.16
CA LEU A 126 -6.22 -12.44 2.32
C LEU A 126 -7.57 -12.73 2.96
N VAL A 127 -8.63 -12.88 2.15
CA VAL A 127 -9.96 -13.25 2.65
C VAL A 127 -9.91 -14.62 3.35
N ILE A 128 -9.32 -15.63 2.72
CA ILE A 128 -9.17 -16.96 3.33
C ILE A 128 -8.36 -16.88 4.64
N GLY A 129 -7.28 -16.10 4.68
CA GLY A 129 -6.48 -15.91 5.89
C GLY A 129 -7.26 -15.24 7.02
N MET A 130 -8.05 -14.21 6.71
CA MET A 130 -8.93 -13.54 7.67
C MET A 130 -10.01 -14.48 8.22
N GLU A 131 -10.62 -15.30 7.36
CA GLU A 131 -11.62 -16.29 7.77
C GLU A 131 -11.02 -17.35 8.72
N ILE A 132 -9.85 -17.90 8.38
CA ILE A 132 -9.16 -18.87 9.24
C ILE A 132 -8.83 -18.22 10.60
N PHE A 133 -8.29 -17.00 10.60
CA PHE A 133 -7.96 -16.28 11.82
C PHE A 133 -9.19 -15.99 12.67
N SER A 134 -10.29 -15.54 12.05
CA SER A 134 -11.57 -15.31 12.71
C SER A 134 -12.11 -16.57 13.36
N TRP A 135 -12.06 -17.71 12.66
CA TRP A 135 -12.47 -18.99 13.20
C TRP A 135 -11.67 -19.38 14.45
N PHE A 136 -10.33 -19.25 14.42
CA PHE A 136 -9.50 -19.49 15.59
C PHE A 136 -9.82 -18.54 16.75
N ALA A 137 -10.03 -17.26 16.47
CA ALA A 137 -10.36 -16.27 17.50
C ALA A 137 -11.71 -16.56 18.18
N ILE A 138 -12.74 -16.90 17.40
CA ILE A 138 -14.08 -17.26 17.91
C ILE A 138 -14.00 -18.52 18.77
N ASN A 139 -13.30 -19.56 18.30
CA ASN A 139 -13.11 -20.78 19.08
C ASN A 139 -12.30 -20.53 20.37
N GLY A 140 -11.32 -19.63 20.32
CA GLY A 140 -10.58 -19.20 21.51
C GLY A 140 -11.47 -18.55 22.56
N VAL A 141 -12.35 -17.64 22.15
CA VAL A 141 -13.36 -17.03 23.04
C VAL A 141 -14.34 -18.09 23.56
N GLY A 142 -14.79 -19.02 22.70
CA GLY A 142 -15.64 -20.14 23.08
C GLY A 142 -14.99 -21.05 24.13
N PHE A 143 -13.69 -21.32 24.01
CA PHE A 143 -12.93 -22.11 24.98
C PHE A 143 -12.80 -21.41 26.33
N ILE A 144 -12.57 -20.09 26.33
CA ILE A 144 -12.58 -19.29 27.57
C ILE A 144 -13.95 -19.40 28.26
N ASN A 145 -15.04 -19.22 27.51
CA ASN A 145 -16.39 -19.34 28.07
C ASN A 145 -16.67 -20.75 28.60
N TYR A 146 -16.17 -21.80 27.95
CA TYR A 146 -16.36 -23.18 28.42
C TYR A 146 -15.65 -23.47 29.76
N ILE A 147 -14.42 -22.98 29.95
CA ILE A 147 -13.68 -23.20 31.21
C ILE A 147 -14.21 -22.32 32.34
N PHE A 148 -14.36 -21.01 32.07
CA PHE A 148 -14.70 -20.03 33.09
C PHE A 148 -16.21 -19.93 33.38
N GLY A 149 -17.04 -20.49 32.49
CA GLY A 149 -18.49 -20.60 32.64
C GLY A 149 -18.96 -21.82 33.44
N CYS A 150 -18.05 -22.67 33.94
CA CYS A 150 -18.43 -23.69 34.91
C CYS A 150 -18.95 -23.03 36.21
N GLU A 151 -20.00 -23.60 36.81
CA GLU A 151 -20.65 -23.10 38.05
C GLU A 151 -19.66 -22.88 39.21
N TRP A 152 -18.50 -23.53 39.17
CA TRP A 152 -17.46 -23.44 40.18
C TRP A 152 -16.53 -22.21 40.07
N PHE A 153 -16.56 -21.48 38.94
CA PHE A 153 -15.70 -20.33 38.69
C PHE A 153 -16.46 -19.00 38.68
N MET A 154 -16.71 -18.42 37.51
CA MET A 154 -17.12 -17.01 37.36
C MET A 154 -18.46 -16.84 36.64
N ASP A 155 -19.11 -17.96 36.29
CA ASP A 155 -20.40 -18.14 35.61
C ASP A 155 -21.22 -16.85 35.38
N ALA A 156 -21.98 -16.38 36.39
CA ALA A 156 -22.87 -15.22 36.25
C ALA A 156 -22.16 -13.88 35.97
N THR A 157 -20.96 -13.68 36.52
CA THR A 157 -20.15 -12.48 36.29
C THR A 157 -19.56 -12.46 34.88
N LEU A 158 -19.15 -13.62 34.36
CA LEU A 158 -18.64 -13.76 32.98
C LEU A 158 -19.75 -13.55 31.95
N ALA A 159 -20.95 -14.08 32.18
CA ALA A 159 -22.11 -13.90 31.31
C ALA A 159 -22.52 -12.41 31.18
N ASN A 160 -22.47 -11.66 32.28
CA ASN A 160 -22.75 -10.23 32.27
C ASN A 160 -21.66 -9.42 31.53
N MET A 161 -20.39 -9.76 31.71
CA MET A 161 -19.28 -9.10 31.01
C MET A 161 -19.30 -9.38 29.50
N THR A 162 -19.55 -10.63 29.10
CA THR A 162 -19.65 -11.00 27.69
C THR A 162 -20.88 -10.39 27.03
N SER A 163 -22.05 -10.38 27.70
CA SER A 163 -23.25 -9.69 27.21
C SER A 163 -23.03 -8.19 27.03
N TYR A 164 -22.33 -7.53 27.97
CA TYR A 164 -22.00 -6.11 27.84
C TYR A 164 -21.02 -5.86 26.69
N ALA A 165 -19.96 -6.67 26.56
CA ALA A 165 -19.00 -6.57 25.46
C ALA A 165 -19.66 -6.79 24.09
N SER A 166 -20.56 -7.77 23.97
CA SER A 166 -21.32 -8.02 22.75
C SER A 166 -22.22 -6.85 22.36
N SER A 167 -22.81 -6.15 23.34
CA SER A 167 -23.64 -4.96 23.06
C SER A 167 -22.84 -3.76 22.53
N LEU A 168 -21.54 -3.69 22.82
CA LEU A 168 -20.64 -2.64 22.35
C LEU A 168 -20.03 -2.93 20.99
N VAL A 169 -19.69 -4.21 20.74
CA VAL A 169 -18.95 -4.63 19.55
C VAL A 169 -19.88 -5.05 18.41
N CYS A 170 -21.06 -5.61 18.73
CA CYS A 170 -21.97 -6.16 17.72
C CYS A 170 -23.07 -5.15 17.36
N PRO A 171 -23.07 -4.59 16.14
CA PRO A 171 -24.22 -3.83 15.66
C PRO A 171 -25.41 -4.78 15.41
N GLN A 172 -26.64 -4.34 15.70
CA GLN A 172 -27.87 -5.16 15.73
C GLN A 172 -28.09 -6.06 14.49
N TRP A 173 -27.60 -5.65 13.31
CA TRP A 173 -27.74 -6.40 12.06
C TRP A 173 -26.88 -7.67 11.96
N MET A 174 -25.77 -7.77 12.71
CA MET A 174 -25.04 -9.04 12.83
C MET A 174 -25.68 -9.95 13.88
N CYS A 175 -26.34 -9.38 14.90
CA CYS A 175 -26.98 -10.13 15.99
C CYS A 175 -28.09 -11.09 15.61
N GLU A 176 -28.89 -10.74 14.60
CA GLU A 176 -30.06 -11.53 14.22
C GLU A 176 -29.69 -12.79 13.42
N ASN A 177 -28.58 -12.78 12.69
CA ASN A 177 -28.22 -13.88 11.79
C ASN A 177 -27.68 -15.14 12.50
N TYR A 178 -27.14 -15.01 13.71
CA TYR A 178 -26.64 -16.16 14.47
C TYR A 178 -27.66 -16.72 15.49
N ARG A 179 -28.90 -16.21 15.51
CA ARG A 179 -30.02 -16.77 16.31
C ARG A 179 -30.95 -17.69 15.50
N MET A 180 -30.65 -17.97 14.24
CA MET A 180 -31.45 -18.86 13.36
C MET A 180 -30.83 -20.25 13.15
N TYR A 181 -29.91 -20.69 14.02
CA TYR A 181 -29.48 -22.08 14.15
C TYR A 181 -29.28 -22.43 15.62
#